data_AF-A0A844HH07-F1
#
_entry.id   AF-A0A844HH07-F1
#
_cell.length_a   1.000
_cell.length_b   1.000
_cell.length_c   1.000
_cell.angle_alpha   90.00
_cell.angle_beta   90.00
_cell.angle_gamma   90.00
#
_symmetry.space_group_name_H-M   'P 1'
#
loop_
_entity.id
_entity.type
_entity.pdbx_description
1 polymer ?
#
loop_
_entity_poly.entity_id
_entity_poly.type
_entity_poly.pdbx_seq_one_letter_code
_entity_poly.pdbx_strand_id
1 'polypeptide(L)' 'MKIPLVPTTPQAVTDARMVICDPELAARLPETLRRVAFMIVASQHGIRVSQRQRPARKGPHQ' A
#
# COMPACT_ATOMS: atom_id res chain seq x y z
N MET A 1 -0.12 16.05 -10.95
CA MET A 1 0.43 14.69 -10.80
C MET A 1 -0.71 13.70 -11.01
N LYS A 2 -0.76 13.00 -12.15
CA LYS A 2 -1.73 11.91 -12.39
C LYS A 2 -1.26 10.71 -11.58
N ILE A 3 -1.94 10.41 -10.49
CA ILE A 3 -1.70 9.19 -9.71
C ILE A 3 -2.16 8.04 -10.62
N PRO A 4 -1.31 7.05 -10.95
CA PRO A 4 -1.75 5.91 -11.72
C PRO A 4 -2.86 5.22 -10.93
N LEU A 5 -4.07 5.20 -11.50
CA LEU A 5 -5.16 4.38 -11.02
C LEU A 5 -4.68 2.94 -11.20
N VAL A 6 -4.17 2.34 -10.12
CA VAL A 6 -3.73 0.94 -10.16
C VAL A 6 -4.95 0.13 -10.55
N PRO A 7 -4.93 -0.62 -11.68
CA PRO A 7 -6.07 -1.44 -12.08
C PRO A 7 -6.30 -2.47 -10.97
N THR A 8 -7.31 -2.21 -10.14
CA THR A 8 -7.66 -3.04 -9.02
C THR A 8 -8.61 -4.10 -9.58
N THR A 9 -8.05 -5.24 -9.96
CA THR A 9 -8.89 -6.38 -10.32
C THR A 9 -9.69 -6.80 -9.07
N PRO A 10 -10.94 -7.27 -9.22
CA PRO A 10 -11.72 -7.77 -8.09
C PRO A 10 -10.97 -8.84 -7.29
N GLN A 11 -10.17 -9.66 -7.98
CA GLN A 11 -9.30 -10.67 -7.37
C GLN A 11 -8.25 -10.05 -6.45
N ALA A 12 -7.53 -9.02 -6.90
CA ALA A 12 -6.51 -8.35 -6.09
C ALA A 12 -7.10 -7.73 -4.82
N VAL A 13 -8.33 -7.24 -4.88
CA VAL A 13 -9.05 -6.73 -3.71
C VAL A 13 -9.36 -7.84 -2.71
N THR A 14 -9.83 -9.00 -3.19
CA THR A 14 -10.11 -10.16 -2.35
C THR A 14 -8.85 -10.68 -1.68
N ASP A 15 -7.75 -10.85 -2.43
CA ASP A 15 -6.44 -11.26 -1.90
C ASP A 15 -5.91 -10.25 -0.86
N ALA A 16 -6.01 -8.95 -1.15
CA ALA A 16 -5.61 -7.92 -0.21
C ALA A 16 -6.43 -7.92 1.08
N ARG A 17 -7.75 -8.18 0.99
CA ARG A 17 -8.61 -8.34 2.17
C ARG A 17 -8.22 -9.54 3.01
N MET A 18 -7.89 -10.68 2.39
CA MET A 18 -7.40 -11.86 3.13
C MET A 18 -6.14 -11.54 3.92
N VAL A 19 -5.19 -10.82 3.30
CA VAL A 19 -3.95 -10.39 3.98
C VAL A 19 -4.21 -9.42 5.14
N ILE A 20 -5.22 -8.55 5.06
CA ILE A 20 -5.55 -7.61 6.15
C ILE A 20 -6.32 -8.30 7.27
N CYS A 21 -7.24 -9.21 6.94
CA CYS A 21 -8.10 -9.88 7.91
C CYS A 21 -7.40 -11.04 8.64
N ASP A 22 -6.37 -11.63 8.05
CA ASP A 22 -5.62 -12.74 8.63
C ASP A 22 -4.24 -12.30 9.15
N PRO A 23 -4.07 -12.13 10.48
CA PRO A 23 -2.81 -11.65 11.06
C PRO A 23 -1.66 -12.65 10.96
N GLU A 24 -1.96 -13.96 10.93
CA GLU A 24 -0.96 -15.02 10.75
C GLU A 24 -0.35 -14.97 9.34
N LEU A 25 -1.20 -14.80 8.32
CA LEU A 25 -0.81 -14.61 6.94
C LEU A 25 -0.03 -13.31 6.77
N ALA A 26 -0.50 -12.22 7.38
CA ALA A 26 0.20 -10.94 7.36
C ALA A 26 1.61 -11.05 7.97
N ALA A 27 1.78 -11.77 9.08
CA ALA A 27 3.06 -11.95 9.75
C ALA A 27 4.08 -12.71 8.89
N ARG A 28 3.61 -13.61 8.01
CA ARG A 28 4.46 -14.37 7.08
C ARG A 28 4.88 -13.57 5.84
N LEU A 29 4.25 -12.42 5.58
CA LEU A 29 4.49 -11.62 4.39
C LEU A 29 5.49 -10.47 4.63
N PRO A 30 6.36 -10.18 3.65
CA PRO A 30 7.19 -8.98 3.65
C PRO A 30 6.37 -7.71 3.87
N GLU A 31 6.95 -6.74 4.57
CA GLU A 31 6.31 -5.45 4.88
C GLU A 31 5.78 -4.75 3.61
N THR A 32 6.52 -4.84 2.50
CA THR A 32 6.12 -4.28 1.20
C THR A 32 4.78 -4.83 0.73
N LEU A 33 4.56 -6.14 0.85
CA LEU A 33 3.31 -6.78 0.41
C LEU A 33 2.13 -6.42 1.31
N ARG A 34 2.36 -6.32 2.63
CA ARG A 34 1.34 -5.83 3.57
C ARG A 34 0.91 -4.40 3.25
N ARG A 35 1.87 -3.52 2.93
CA ARG A 35 1.58 -2.14 2.50
C ARG A 35 0.82 -2.10 1.18
N VAL A 36 1.15 -2.97 0.23
CA VAL A 36 0.42 -3.07 -1.05
C VAL A 36 -1.02 -3.53 -0.82
N ALA A 37 -1.25 -4.55 0.01
CA ALA A 37 -2.59 -4.99 0.37
C ALA A 37 -3.42 -3.85 0.99
N PHE A 38 -2.82 -3.09 1.93
CA PHE A 38 -3.47 -1.91 2.49
C PHE A 38 -3.81 -0.86 1.43
N MET A 39 -2.88 -0.53 0.52
CA MET A 39 -3.13 0.45 -0.55
C MET A 39 -4.25 0.01 -1.50
N ILE A 40 -4.33 -1.28 -1.81
CA ILE A 40 -5.39 -1.86 -2.66
C ILE A 40 -6.76 -1.68 -2.00
N VAL A 41 -6.90 -2.08 -0.72
CA VAL A 41 -8.16 -1.95 0.01
C VAL A 41 -8.53 -0.48 0.23
N ALA A 42 -7.56 0.37 0.60
CA ALA A 42 -7.80 1.81 0.74
C ALA A 42 -8.30 2.44 -0.58
N SER A 43 -7.70 2.05 -1.71
CA SER A 43 -8.09 2.55 -3.04
C SER A 43 -9.51 2.11 -3.43
N GLN A 44 -9.93 0.89 -3.05
CA GLN A 44 -11.31 0.42 -3.24
C GLN A 44 -12.32 1.32 -2.51
N HIS A 45 -11.97 1.79 -1.31
CA HIS A 45 -12.81 2.69 -0.52
C HIS A 45 -12.69 4.17 -0.93
N GLY A 46 -12.02 4.47 -2.04
CA GLY A 46 -11.80 5.84 -2.53
C GLY A 46 -10.77 6.64 -1.73
N ILE A 47 -10.05 5.99 -0.81
CA ILE A 47 -9.01 6.61 0.01
C ILE A 47 -7.75 6.72 -0.85
N ARG A 48 -7.38 7.95 -1.20
CA ARG A 48 -6.14 8.24 -1.91
C ARG A 48 -4.97 8.19 -0.94
N VAL A 49 -4.25 7.06 -0.91
CA VAL A 49 -3.01 6.94 -0.16
C VAL A 49 -1.90 7.61 -0.95
N SER A 50 -1.62 8.89 -0.66
CA SER A 50 -0.41 9.54 -1.14
C SER A 50 0.74 9.08 -0.25
N GLN A 51 1.66 8.28 -0.80
CA GLN A 51 2.90 7.97 -0.12
C GLN A 51 3.64 9.30 0.03
N ARG A 52 3.66 9.86 1.25
CA ARG A 52 4.32 11.12 1.54
C ARG A 52 5.81 10.88 1.33
N GLN A 53 6.32 11.19 0.14
CA GLN A 53 7.74 11.24 -0.11
C GLN A 53 8.29 12.30 0.85
N ARG A 54 8.91 11.86 1.94
CA ARG A 54 9.78 12.76 2.68
C ARG A 54 10.91 13.08 1.70
N PRO A 55 11.15 14.36 1.36
CA PRO A 55 12.36 14.69 0.65
C PRO A 55 13.51 14.11 1.47
N ALA A 56 14.42 13.38 0.83
CA ALA A 56 15.65 12.96 1.46
C ALA A 56 16.26 14.22 2.08
N ARG A 57 16.29 14.27 3.42
CA ARG A 57 16.89 15.39 4.13
C ARG A 57 18.36 15.38 3.73
N LYS A 58 18.74 16.23 2.76
CA LYS A 58 20.14 16.59 2.55
C LYS A 58 20.57 17.22 3.88
N GLY A 59 21.31 16.45 4.68
CA GLY A 59 21.97 16.99 5.86
C GLY A 59 22.90 18.12 5.43
N PRO A 60 23.06 19.18 6.24
CA PRO A 60 23.98 20.26 5.92
C PRO A 60 25.38 19.84 6.37
N HIS A 61 26.20 19.32 5.48
CA HIS A 61 27.64 19.13 5.66
C HIS A 61 28.24 18.95 4.27
N GLN A 62 29.29 19.64 3.85
CA GLN A 62 30.10 20.74 4.37
C GLN A 62 30.88 21.24 3.15
#